data_AF-C3ZIC6-F1
#
_entry.id   AF-C3ZIC6-F1
#
_cell.length_a   1.000
_cell.length_b   1.000
_cell.length_c   1.000
_cell.angle_alpha   90.00
_cell.angle_beta   90.00
_cell.angle_gamma   90.00
#
_symmetry.space_group_name_H-M   'P 1'
#
loop_
_entity.id
_entity.type
_entity.pdbx_description
1 polymer ?
#
loop_
_entity_poly.entity_id
_entity_poly.type
_entity_poly.pdbx_seq_one_letter_code
_entity_poly.pdbx_strand_id
1 'polypeptide(L)'
;CEDIRVPMCRNLPYKQTMYPKGTGNSLGHRTQEDAVRFIAQNQLQRLVESDCSPDLRLFFCSVFVPACTPTGEIVPPCRTLCQATRQSCRLALRRENIRWPRELQCGRYPI
;
A
#
# COMPACT_ATOMS: atom_id res chain seq x y z
N CYS A 1 -3.68 -16.44 -7.40
CA CYS A 1 -3.87 -14.98 -7.43
C CYS A 1 -5.36 -14.68 -7.53
N GLU A 2 -5.77 -13.48 -7.18
CA GLU A 2 -7.16 -13.04 -7.28
C GLU A 2 -7.24 -11.60 -7.79
N ASP A 3 -8.40 -11.22 -8.32
CA ASP A 3 -8.61 -9.87 -8.88
C ASP A 3 -8.59 -8.80 -7.78
N ILE A 4 -8.06 -7.62 -8.10
CA ILE A 4 -7.95 -6.51 -7.16
C ILE A 4 -9.35 -5.94 -6.85
N ARG A 5 -9.72 -5.97 -5.57
CA ARG A 5 -10.99 -5.49 -5.03
C ARG A 5 -10.82 -4.23 -4.17
N VAL A 6 -9.59 -3.94 -3.71
CA VAL A 6 -9.25 -2.74 -2.92
C VAL A 6 -9.55 -1.46 -3.73
N PRO A 7 -10.48 -0.60 -3.28
CA PRO A 7 -11.01 0.51 -4.09
C PRO A 7 -9.95 1.49 -4.64
N MET A 8 -9.02 1.99 -3.81
CA MET A 8 -7.98 2.95 -4.24
C MET A 8 -6.99 2.36 -5.26
N CYS A 9 -6.93 1.04 -5.35
CA CYS A 9 -6.00 0.31 -6.21
C CYS A 9 -6.64 -0.22 -7.49
N ARG A 10 -7.85 0.24 -7.82
CA ARG A 10 -8.43 0.00 -9.13
C ARG A 10 -7.66 0.81 -10.20
N ASN A 11 -7.54 0.26 -11.40
CA ASN A 11 -6.83 0.85 -12.54
C ASN A 11 -5.30 0.96 -12.36
N LEU A 12 -4.68 -0.10 -11.84
CA LEU A 12 -3.22 -0.27 -11.90
C LEU A 12 -2.81 -0.92 -13.23
N PRO A 13 -1.51 -0.90 -13.59
CA PRO A 13 -1.00 -1.61 -14.76
C PRO A 13 -1.22 -3.14 -14.72
N TYR A 14 -1.57 -3.68 -13.55
CA TYR A 14 -1.89 -5.08 -13.32
C TYR A 14 -3.28 -5.22 -12.70
N LYS A 15 -3.95 -6.34 -12.96
CA LYS A 15 -5.33 -6.59 -12.52
C LYS A 15 -5.45 -7.58 -11.35
N GLN A 16 -4.41 -8.40 -11.13
CA GLN A 16 -4.43 -9.48 -10.15
C GLN A 16 -3.37 -9.26 -9.09
N THR A 17 -3.76 -9.51 -7.84
CA THR A 17 -2.90 -9.39 -6.67
C THR A 17 -2.58 -10.75 -6.10
N MET A 18 -1.41 -10.81 -5.49
CA MET A 18 -0.95 -11.99 -4.80
C MET A 18 -1.53 -12.03 -3.39
N TYR A 19 -2.62 -12.77 -3.26
CA TYR A 19 -3.09 -13.34 -1.99
C TYR A 19 -3.13 -14.87 -2.17
N PRO A 20 -1.98 -15.57 -2.25
CA PRO A 20 -1.99 -17.02 -2.26
C PRO A 20 -2.61 -17.49 -0.94
N LYS A 21 -3.25 -18.66 -0.95
CA LYS A 21 -3.76 -19.31 0.25
C LYS A 21 -2.62 -19.48 1.27
N GLY A 22 -2.45 -18.53 2.18
CA GLY A 22 -1.57 -18.62 3.35
C GLY A 22 -0.41 -17.63 3.48
N THR A 23 0.05 -16.94 2.42
CA THR A 23 1.28 -16.10 2.49
C THR A 23 1.03 -14.60 2.69
N GLY A 24 -0.18 -14.12 2.38
CA GLY A 24 -0.59 -12.74 2.60
C GLY A 24 0.11 -11.69 1.73
N ASN A 25 -0.05 -10.40 2.05
CA ASN A 25 0.63 -9.28 1.37
C ASN A 25 1.92 -8.84 2.08
N SER A 26 2.54 -7.72 1.67
CA SER A 26 3.77 -7.18 2.27
C SER A 26 3.68 -6.86 3.77
N LEU A 27 2.47 -6.79 4.33
CA LEU A 27 2.20 -6.59 5.76
C LEU A 27 1.69 -7.86 6.46
N GLY A 28 1.58 -8.99 5.75
CA GLY A 28 1.06 -10.25 6.28
C GLY A 28 -0.47 -10.36 6.31
N HIS A 29 -1.21 -9.41 5.71
CA HIS A 29 -2.66 -9.52 5.56
C HIS A 29 -3.01 -10.73 4.69
N ARG A 30 -3.88 -11.63 5.18
CA ARG A 30 -4.19 -12.89 4.49
C ARG A 30 -5.29 -12.75 3.44
N THR A 31 -6.07 -11.67 3.52
CA THR A 31 -7.16 -11.36 2.58
C THR A 31 -7.13 -9.90 2.15
N GLN A 32 -7.76 -9.58 1.02
CA GLN A 32 -7.95 -8.18 0.61
C GLN A 32 -8.83 -7.43 1.62
N GLU A 33 -9.77 -8.11 2.26
CA GLU A 33 -10.62 -7.58 3.32
C GLU A 33 -9.80 -7.11 4.52
N ASP A 34 -8.76 -7.86 4.92
CA ASP A 34 -7.83 -7.43 5.99
C ASP A 34 -7.12 -6.12 5.60
N ALA A 35 -6.66 -6.02 4.36
CA ALA A 35 -6.01 -4.81 3.86
C ALA A 35 -6.98 -3.62 3.81
N VAL A 36 -8.22 -3.83 3.36
CA VAL A 36 -9.28 -2.82 3.37
C VAL A 36 -9.54 -2.32 4.80
N ARG A 37 -9.61 -3.22 5.79
CA ARG A 37 -9.79 -2.82 7.19
C ARG A 37 -8.62 -2.00 7.70
N PHE A 38 -7.37 -2.39 7.40
CA PHE A 38 -6.19 -1.63 7.79
C PHE A 38 -6.18 -0.23 7.17
N ILE A 39 -6.51 -0.11 5.88
CA ILE A 39 -6.62 1.16 5.14
C ILE A 39 -7.66 2.07 5.81
N ALA A 40 -8.83 1.53 6.14
CA ALA A 40 -9.91 2.28 6.78
C ALA A 40 -9.53 2.74 8.19
N GLN A 41 -8.98 1.86 9.02
CA GLN A 41 -8.54 2.16 10.39
C GLN A 41 -7.49 3.28 10.44
N ASN A 42 -6.55 3.27 9.49
CA ASN A 42 -5.48 4.26 9.40
C ASN A 42 -5.84 5.45 8.49
N GLN A 43 -7.06 5.51 7.98
CA GLN A 43 -7.60 6.62 7.19
C GLN A 43 -6.77 6.92 5.92
N LEU A 44 -6.08 5.92 5.38
CA LEU A 44 -5.13 6.08 4.28
C LEU A 44 -5.80 6.51 2.97
N GLN A 45 -7.07 6.16 2.80
CA GLN A 45 -7.90 6.62 1.68
C GLN A 45 -7.96 8.16 1.60
N ARG A 46 -8.15 8.85 2.73
CA ARG A 46 -8.18 10.32 2.77
C ARG A 46 -6.83 10.94 2.45
N LEU A 47 -5.74 10.26 2.81
CA LEU A 47 -4.40 10.72 2.46
C LEU A 47 -4.17 10.62 0.94
N VAL A 48 -4.68 9.57 0.28
CA VAL A 48 -4.68 9.46 -1.18
C VAL A 48 -5.50 10.58 -1.82
N GLU A 49 -6.71 10.82 -1.31
CA GLU A 49 -7.61 11.88 -1.81
C GLU A 49 -7.06 13.31 -1.61
N SER A 50 -6.06 13.49 -0.74
CA SER A 50 -5.38 14.77 -0.56
C SER A 50 -4.42 15.13 -1.70
N ASP A 51 -4.14 14.21 -2.62
CA ASP A 51 -3.23 14.36 -3.77
C ASP A 51 -1.84 14.92 -3.39
N CYS A 52 -1.38 14.62 -2.18
CA CYS A 52 -0.12 15.14 -1.66
C CYS A 52 1.14 14.57 -2.34
N SER A 53 1.01 13.47 -3.08
CA SER A 53 2.07 12.89 -3.90
C SER A 53 1.49 12.05 -5.04
N PRO A 54 2.00 12.18 -6.28
CA PRO A 54 1.56 11.35 -7.40
C PRO A 54 1.87 9.86 -7.17
N ASP A 55 2.87 9.55 -6.35
CA ASP A 55 3.36 8.21 -6.11
C ASP A 55 2.71 7.52 -4.90
N LEU A 56 1.92 8.25 -4.09
CA LEU A 56 1.37 7.71 -2.84
C LEU A 56 0.47 6.50 -3.10
N ARG A 57 -0.41 6.60 -4.12
CA ARG A 57 -1.30 5.51 -4.52
C ARG A 57 -0.50 4.29 -4.96
N LEU A 58 0.55 4.49 -5.76
CA LEU A 58 1.42 3.42 -6.22
C LEU A 58 2.14 2.74 -5.04
N PHE A 59 2.70 3.53 -4.13
CA PHE A 59 3.34 3.02 -2.91
C PHE A 59 2.35 2.17 -2.09
N PHE A 60 1.18 2.70 -1.74
CA PHE A 60 0.19 1.93 -0.98
C PHE A 60 -0.25 0.66 -1.70
N CYS A 61 -0.53 0.73 -3.01
CA CYS A 61 -0.96 -0.46 -3.74
C CYS A 61 0.14 -1.52 -3.86
N SER A 62 1.41 -1.14 -3.97
CA SER A 62 2.53 -2.10 -3.94
C SER A 62 2.67 -2.82 -2.59
N VAL A 63 2.20 -2.20 -1.50
CA VAL A 63 2.18 -2.80 -0.16
C VAL A 63 0.95 -3.67 0.04
N PHE A 64 -0.24 -3.13 -0.26
CA PHE A 64 -1.51 -3.75 0.08
C PHE A 64 -1.95 -4.80 -0.93
N VAL A 65 -1.72 -4.57 -2.22
CA VAL A 65 -2.13 -5.44 -3.32
C VAL A 65 -0.97 -5.70 -4.28
N PRO A 66 0.11 -6.36 -3.81
CA PRO A 66 1.28 -6.61 -4.64
C PRO A 66 0.91 -7.38 -5.90
N ALA A 67 1.54 -7.04 -7.02
CA ALA A 67 1.28 -7.69 -8.30
C ALA A 67 1.50 -9.21 -8.20
N CYS A 68 0.62 -9.98 -8.83
CA CYS A 68 0.82 -11.40 -9.02
C CYS A 68 2.05 -11.65 -9.91
N THR A 69 3.06 -12.36 -9.38
CA THR A 69 4.27 -12.74 -10.13
C THR A 69 4.25 -14.25 -10.43
N PRO A 70 4.89 -14.70 -11.54
CA PRO A 70 4.98 -16.13 -11.84
C PRO A 70 5.69 -16.95 -10.76
N THR A 71 6.64 -16.33 -10.04
CA THR A 71 7.42 -16.98 -8.98
C THR A 71 6.64 -17.11 -7.66
N GLY A 72 5.52 -16.39 -7.51
CA GLY A 72 4.80 -16.33 -6.24
C GLY A 72 5.46 -15.44 -5.18
N GLU A 73 6.56 -14.76 -5.53
CA GLU A 73 7.31 -13.91 -4.61
C GLU A 73 6.78 -12.49 -4.58
N ILE A 74 6.54 -11.99 -3.37
CA ILE A 74 6.08 -10.62 -3.14
C ILE A 74 7.28 -9.69 -3.32
N VAL A 75 7.16 -8.75 -4.26
CA VAL A 75 8.13 -7.69 -4.45
C VAL A 75 7.71 -6.49 -3.58
N PRO A 76 8.46 -6.16 -2.51
CA PRO A 76 8.16 -4.99 -1.69
C PRO A 76 8.49 -3.69 -2.44
N PRO A 77 7.88 -2.54 -2.06
CA PRO A 77 8.32 -1.25 -2.58
C PRO A 77 9.75 -0.92 -2.15
N CYS A 78 10.42 -0.04 -2.90
CA CYS A 78 11.71 0.50 -2.50
C CYS A 78 11.56 1.49 -1.33
N ARG A 79 12.59 1.54 -0.48
CA ARG A 79 12.69 2.48 0.65
C ARG A 79 12.65 3.93 0.18
N THR A 80 13.30 4.23 -0.93
CA THR A 80 13.35 5.56 -1.54
C THR A 80 11.97 6.05 -1.93
N LEU A 81 11.14 5.20 -2.56
CA LEU A 81 9.75 5.49 -2.90
C LEU A 81 8.92 5.80 -1.64
N CYS A 82 9.06 5.00 -0.58
CA CYS A 82 8.40 5.26 0.70
C CYS A 82 8.81 6.61 1.32
N GLN A 83 10.12 6.90 1.34
CA GLN A 83 10.63 8.14 1.93
C GLN A 83 10.14 9.37 1.16
N ALA A 84 10.20 9.31 -0.17
CA ALA A 84 9.72 10.38 -1.04
C ALA A 84 8.23 10.64 -0.84
N THR A 85 7.38 9.60 -0.89
CA THR A 85 5.93 9.72 -0.71
C THR A 85 5.56 10.23 0.68
N ARG A 86 6.16 9.68 1.74
CA ARG A 86 5.94 10.13 3.12
C ARG A 86 6.34 11.59 3.31
N GLN A 87 7.45 12.02 2.72
CA GLN A 87 7.93 13.39 2.83
C GLN A 87 7.00 14.38 2.12
N SER A 88 6.60 14.09 0.88
CA SER A 88 5.65 14.90 0.13
C SER A 88 4.31 15.04 0.87
N CYS A 89 3.87 13.97 1.53
CA CYS A 89 2.60 13.95 2.27
C CYS A 89 2.68 14.48 3.71
N ARG A 90 3.81 15.05 4.14
CA ARG A 90 4.01 15.51 5.53
C ARG A 90 2.97 16.55 5.98
N LEU A 91 2.59 17.48 5.12
CA LEU A 91 1.59 18.51 5.44
C LEU A 91 0.17 17.93 5.50
N ALA A 92 -0.17 17.07 4.54
CA ALA A 92 -1.46 16.37 4.52
C ALA A 92 -1.63 15.48 5.76
N LEU A 93 -0.60 14.73 6.16
CA LEU A 93 -0.62 13.93 7.39
C LEU A 93 -0.98 14.77 8.63
N ARG A 94 -0.46 15.99 8.74
CA ARG A 94 -0.79 16.91 9.84
C ARG A 94 -2.22 17.44 9.74
N ARG A 95 -2.63 17.89 8.55
CA ARG A 95 -3.95 18.46 8.29
C ARG A 95 -5.08 17.46 8.53
N GLU A 96 -4.90 16.24 8.03
CA GLU A 96 -5.88 15.16 8.16
C GLU A 96 -5.81 14.44 9.53
N ASN A 97 -4.86 14.84 10.40
CA ASN A 97 -4.55 14.21 11.68
C ASN A 97 -4.26 12.68 11.56
N ILE A 98 -3.60 12.30 10.46
CA ILE A 98 -3.23 10.91 10.15
C ILE A 98 -1.81 10.65 10.64
N ARG A 99 -1.65 9.60 11.44
CA ARG A 99 -0.31 9.10 11.81
C ARG A 99 0.17 8.12 10.75
N TRP A 100 1.44 8.26 10.35
CA TRP A 100 2.06 7.26 9.48
C TRP A 100 2.18 5.92 10.23
N PRO A 101 1.51 4.84 9.77
CA PRO A 101 1.48 3.57 10.48
C PRO A 101 2.87 2.96 10.66
N ARG A 102 3.05 2.17 11.74
CA ARG A 102 4.33 1.53 12.04
C ARG A 102 4.71 0.50 10.98
N GLU A 103 3.70 -0.15 10.43
CA GLU A 103 3.76 -1.13 9.36
C GLU A 103 4.28 -0.54 8.05
N LEU A 104 4.07 0.76 7.84
CA LEU A 104 4.50 1.50 6.64
C LEU A 104 5.83 2.24 6.86
N GLN A 105 6.52 2.06 7.99
CA GLN A 105 7.79 2.73 8.24
C GLN A 105 8.83 2.35 7.19
N CYS A 106 9.42 3.35 6.52
CA CYS A 106 10.28 3.12 5.36
C CYS A 106 11.52 2.27 5.64
N GLY A 107 11.98 2.20 6.89
CA GLY A 107 13.09 1.32 7.29
C GLY A 107 12.80 -0.18 7.10
N ARG A 108 11.52 -0.57 6.94
CA ARG A 108 11.10 -1.94 6.65
C ARG A 108 11.33 -2.38 5.21
N TYR A 109 11.60 -1.43 4.31
CA TYR A 109 11.74 -1.68 2.88
C TYR A 109 13.22 -1.72 2.46
N PRO A 110 13.58 -2.52 1.43
CA PRO A 110 14.94 -2.55 0.90
C PRO A 110 15.33 -1.22 0.26
N ILE A 111 16.64 -0.93 0.22
CA ILE A 111 17.18 0.23 -0.50
C ILE A 111 16.99 0.02 -2.00
#